data_AF-A0A3D3LJ43-F1
#
_entry.id   AF-A0A3D3LJ43-F1
#
_cell.length_a   1.000
_cell.length_b   1.000
_cell.length_c   1.000
_cell.angle_alpha   90.00
_cell.angle_beta   90.00
_cell.angle_gamma   90.00
#
_symmetry.space_group_name_H-M   'P 1'
#
loop_
_entity.id
_entity.type
_entity.pdbx_description
1 polymer ?
#
loop_
_entity_poly.entity_id
_entity_poly.type
_entity_poly.pdbx_seq_one_letter_code
_entity_poly.pdbx_strand_id
1 'polypeptide(L)' 'NAISSVIIVGALIALGVDDGGPNAVQNSVARWLGFGAVVLAAINIFGGFLVTQRMLAMYRKKDK' A
#
# COMPACT_ATOMS: atom_id res chain seq x y z
N ASN A 1 1.38 11.27 5.68
CA ASN A 1 2.07 10.12 5.06
C ASN A 1 1.11 8.94 4.84
N ALA A 2 0.44 8.43 5.87
CA ALA A 2 -0.48 7.29 5.70
C ALA A 2 -1.72 7.55 4.81
N ILE A 3 -2.16 8.81 4.65
CA ILE A 3 -3.34 9.15 3.83
C ILE A 3 -3.04 9.10 2.33
N SER A 4 -1.83 9.51 1.91
CA SER A 4 -1.40 9.43 0.50
C SER A 4 -1.24 7.98 0.02
N SER A 5 -1.30 7.00 0.93
CA SER A 5 -1.27 5.58 0.60
C SER A 5 -2.54 5.07 -0.10
N VAL A 6 -3.52 5.94 -0.42
CA VAL A 6 -4.68 5.64 -1.29
C VAL A 6 -4.26 5.04 -2.65
N ILE A 7 -3.00 5.25 -3.05
CA ILE A 7 -2.34 4.61 -4.20
C ILE A 7 -2.47 3.07 -4.16
N ILE A 8 -2.65 2.45 -2.98
CA ILE A 8 -2.89 1.00 -2.86
C ILE A 8 -4.09 0.52 -3.68
N VAL A 9 -5.11 1.36 -3.89
CA VAL A 9 -6.28 1.03 -4.73
C VAL A 9 -5.85 0.79 -6.17
N GLY A 10 -4.98 1.65 -6.73
CA GLY A 10 -4.44 1.47 -8.08
C GLY A 10 -3.54 0.23 -8.19
N ALA A 11 -2.77 -0.07 -7.15
CA ALA A 11 -1.92 -1.27 -7.12
C ALA A 11 -2.74 -2.57 -7.11
N LEU A 12 -3.87 -2.59 -6.38
CA LEU A 12 -4.80 -3.73 -6.38
C LEU A 12 -5.47 -3.93 -7.74
N ILE A 13 -5.82 -2.84 -8.43
CA ILE A 13 -6.36 -2.92 -9.80
C ILE A 13 -5.32 -3.52 -10.75
N ALA A 14 -4.05 -3.09 -10.67
CA ALA A 14 -2.97 -3.63 -11.50
C ALA A 14 -2.66 -5.12 -11.21
N LEU A 15 -2.87 -5.57 -9.97
CA LEU A 15 -2.74 -6.98 -9.57
C LEU A 15 -3.86 -7.87 -10.09
N GLY A 16 -5.06 -7.32 -10.29
CA GLY A 16 -6.25 -8.05 -10.71
C GLY A 16 -6.37 -8.22 -12.23
N VAL A 17 -5.35 -7.85 -13.01
CA VAL A 17 -5.36 -7.98 -14.46
C VAL A 17 -5.25 -9.46 -14.84
N ASP A 18 -6.09 -9.91 -15.78
CA ASP A 18 -6.13 -11.29 -16.26
C ASP A 18 -5.03 -11.56 -17.30
N ASP A 19 -4.33 -12.69 -17.15
CA ASP A 19 -3.18 -13.07 -17.98
C ASP A 19 -3.58 -13.91 -19.20
N GLY A 20 -4.87 -14.26 -19.37
CA GLY A 20 -5.36 -15.16 -20.42
C GLY A 20 -5.61 -14.56 -21.81
N GLY A 21 -5.24 -13.31 -22.06
CA GLY A 21 -5.57 -12.56 -23.29
C GLY A 21 -4.40 -12.33 -24.26
N PRO A 22 -4.65 -11.66 -25.41
CA PRO A 22 -3.62 -11.31 -26.40
C PRO A 22 -2.49 -10.42 -25.85
N ASN A 23 -2.68 -9.82 -24.66
CA ASN A 23 -1.71 -8.98 -23.96
C ASN A 23 -1.06 -9.68 -22.74
N ALA A 24 -1.04 -11.02 -22.71
CA ALA A 24 -0.58 -11.83 -21.57
C ALA A 24 0.78 -11.40 -21.00
N VAL A 25 1.73 -11.03 -21.86
CA VAL A 25 3.07 -10.59 -21.43
C VAL A 25 3.01 -9.25 -20.70
N GLN A 26 2.27 -8.26 -21.23
CA GLN A 26 2.11 -6.97 -20.55
C GLN A 26 1.33 -7.10 -19.24
N ASN A 27 0.32 -7.96 -19.22
CA ASN A 27 -0.51 -8.21 -18.04
C ASN A 27 0.30 -8.87 -16.91
N SER A 28 1.14 -9.85 -17.26
CA SER A 28 2.08 -10.47 -16.30
C SER A 28 3.02 -9.44 -15.68
N VAL A 29 3.56 -8.51 -16.47
CA VAL A 29 4.42 -7.42 -15.99
C VAL A 29 3.64 -6.47 -15.09
N ALA A 30 2.44 -6.06 -15.49
CA ALA A 30 1.57 -5.20 -14.70
C ALA A 30 1.22 -5.83 -13.35
N ARG A 31 0.98 -7.15 -13.33
CA ARG A 31 0.69 -7.93 -12.13
C ARG A 31 1.87 -7.97 -11.16
N TRP A 32 3.09 -8.23 -11.65
CA TRP A 32 4.30 -8.21 -10.81
C TRP A 32 4.64 -6.81 -10.29
N LEU A 33 4.45 -5.77 -11.11
CA LEU A 33 4.61 -4.38 -10.68
C LEU A 33 3.54 -3.99 -9.65
N GLY A 34 2.29 -4.40 -9.86
CA GLY A 34 1.19 -4.23 -8.91
C GLY A 34 1.48 -4.92 -7.57
N PHE A 35 2.04 -6.13 -7.60
CA PHE A 35 2.48 -6.84 -6.41
C PHE A 35 3.51 -6.03 -5.61
N GLY A 36 4.57 -5.56 -6.29
CA GLY A 36 5.58 -4.70 -5.66
C GLY A 36 4.97 -3.39 -5.12
N ALA A 37 4.07 -2.77 -5.88
CA ALA A 37 3.38 -1.56 -5.47
C ALA A 37 2.52 -1.76 -4.22
N VAL A 38 1.82 -2.89 -4.08
CA VAL A 38 1.06 -3.22 -2.85
C VAL A 38 1.99 -3.36 -1.66
N VAL A 39 3.13 -4.06 -1.81
CA VAL A 39 4.10 -4.21 -0.71
C VAL A 39 4.62 -2.84 -0.25
N LEU A 40 5.02 -1.98 -1.19
CA LEU A 40 5.52 -0.64 -0.87
C LEU A 40 4.43 0.24 -0.23
N ALA A 41 3.20 0.18 -0.75
CA ALA A 41 2.07 0.90 -0.20
C ALA A 41 1.75 0.43 1.22
N ALA A 42 1.78 -0.88 1.48
CA ALA A 42 1.56 -1.45 2.82
C ALA A 42 2.59 -0.93 3.83
N ILE A 43 3.87 -0.90 3.47
CA ILE A 43 4.93 -0.34 4.35
C ILE A 43 4.62 1.12 4.71
N ASN A 44 4.19 1.93 3.73
CA ASN A 44 3.86 3.33 3.95
C ASN A 44 2.61 3.50 4.85
N ILE A 45 1.57 2.68 4.65
CA ILE A 45 0.36 2.63 5.50
C ILE A 45 0.75 2.33 6.94
N PHE A 46 1.35 1.16 7.18
CA PHE A 46 1.65 0.69 8.52
C PHE A 46 2.67 1.60 9.23
N GLY A 47 3.75 1.97 8.54
CA GLY A 47 4.75 2.89 9.08
C GLY A 47 4.18 4.27 9.39
N GLY A 48 3.38 4.82 8.47
CA GLY A 48 2.73 6.12 8.64
C GLY A 48 1.76 6.14 9.83
N PHE A 49 0.91 5.12 9.97
CA PHE A 49 -0.01 5.01 11.10
C PHE A 49 0.71 4.73 12.43
N LEU A 50 1.71 3.85 12.46
CA LEU A 50 2.46 3.54 13.68
C LEU A 50 3.20 4.76 14.21
N VAL A 51 3.82 5.54 13.33
CA VAL A 51 4.49 6.81 13.72
C VAL A 51 3.45 7.81 14.22
N THR A 52 2.31 7.94 13.55
CA THR A 52 1.24 8.85 13.97
C THR A 52 0.69 8.46 15.35
N GLN A 53 0.50 7.16 15.62
CA GLN A 53 0.10 6.65 16.93
C GLN A 53 1.14 6.97 18.00
N ARG A 54 2.44 6.77 17.72
CA ARG A 54 3.52 7.15 18.65
C ARG A 54 3.54 8.66 18.91
N MET A 55 3.31 9.48 17.88
CA MET A 55 3.22 10.94 18.03
C MET A 55 2.04 11.35 18.91
N LEU A 56 0.86 10.81 18.66
CA LEU A 56 -0.34 11.11 19.44
C LEU A 56 -0.25 10.58 20.88
N ALA A 57 0.43 9.45 21.10
CA ALA A 57 0.67 8.92 22.43
C ALA A 57 1.51 9.86 23.31
N MET A 58 2.39 10.68 22.73
CA MET A 58 3.17 11.68 23.47
C MET A 58 2.31 12.83 24.02
N TYR A 59 1.13 13.08 23.44
CA TYR A 59 0.19 14.09 23.93
C TYR A 59 -0.78 13.56 24.99
N ARG A 60 -0.84 12.23 25.20
CA ARG A 60 -1.63 11.66 26.29
C ARG A 60 -0.86 11.87 27.60
N LYS A 61 -1.52 12.47 28.60
CA LYS A 61 -0.98 12.47 29.96
C LYS A 61 -0.81 11.02 30.41
N LYS A 62 0.35 10.71 30.99
CA LYS A 62 0.63 9.41 31.58
C LYS A 62 -0.43 9.16 32.65
N ASP A 63 -1.32 8.20 32.43
CA ASP A 63 -2.15 7.70 33.53
C ASP A 63 -1.19 7.19 34.60
N LYS A 64 -1.42 7.64 35.84
CA LYS A 64 -0.53 7.46 36.99
C LYS A 64 -0.10 6.02 37.18
#